data_AF-A0A4U3A8V7-F1
#
_entry.id   AF-A0A4U3A8V7-F1
#
_cell.length_a   1.000
_cell.length_b   1.000
_cell.length_c   1.000
_cell.angle_alpha   90.00
_cell.angle_beta   90.00
_cell.angle_gamma   90.00
#
_symmetry.space_group_name_H-M   'P 1'
#
loop_
_entity.id
_entity.type
_entity.pdbx_description
1 polymer ?
#
loop_
_entity_poly.entity_id
_entity_poly.type
_entity_poly.pdbx_seq_one_letter_code
_entity_poly.pdbx_strand_id
1 'polypeptide(L)'
;NGEEILGKLSVKEQYDVGKRAGEVLKRIHAIEKENVIDSWETFRWNKYERYLKALADFEVNFLDLKPVLTFVENHKDLLKNRPITFLHDDYHPANSMIHNKEFIVIDFGGYDFGDPIHDFYNVAIFTTRISKPFAVGQVHGYCGGDPSLHFWKLYSLYAAMTFPADIVWTNRTTPHLVEDMKERLNRIIEDHNHFSSYIPKWYQSQHEDIINNK
;
A
#
# COMPACT_ATOMS: atom_id res chain seq x y z
N ASN A 1 6.83 16.44 8.95
CA ASN A 1 6.39 15.98 7.61
C ASN A 1 4.87 15.82 7.61
N GLY A 2 4.25 15.24 6.57
CA GLY A 2 2.79 15.07 6.48
C GLY A 2 2.21 14.25 7.62
N GLU A 3 2.92 13.21 8.08
CA GLU A 3 2.53 12.39 9.23
C GLU A 3 2.28 13.23 10.50
N GLU A 4 3.23 14.11 10.85
CA GLU A 4 3.10 14.99 12.03
C GLU A 4 1.94 15.98 11.93
N ILE A 5 1.62 16.44 10.71
CA ILE A 5 0.54 17.40 10.48
C ILE A 5 -0.82 16.72 10.54
N LEU A 6 -0.96 15.49 10.02
CA LEU A 6 -2.24 14.76 10.02
C LEU A 6 -2.82 14.62 11.43
N GLY A 7 -1.98 14.38 12.45
CA GLY A 7 -2.42 14.27 13.84
C GLY A 7 -3.03 15.56 14.44
N LYS A 8 -2.87 16.71 13.77
CA LYS A 8 -3.39 18.01 14.20
C LYS A 8 -4.64 18.44 13.43
N LEU A 9 -5.03 17.68 12.40
CA LEU A 9 -6.18 17.96 11.55
C LEU A 9 -7.43 17.23 12.04
N SER A 10 -8.59 17.82 11.80
CA SER A 10 -9.87 17.12 11.99
C SER A 10 -10.00 15.93 11.03
N VAL A 11 -10.88 14.98 11.35
CA VAL A 11 -11.18 13.80 10.50
C VAL A 11 -11.52 14.24 9.06
N LYS A 12 -12.35 15.27 8.92
CA LYS A 12 -12.73 15.82 7.61
C LYS A 12 -11.52 16.39 6.86
N GLU A 13 -10.64 17.13 7.53
CA GLU A 13 -9.44 17.69 6.90
C GLU A 13 -8.44 16.61 6.52
N GLN A 14 -8.27 15.56 7.34
CA GLN A 14 -7.45 14.41 6.99
C GLN A 14 -7.98 13.72 5.74
N TYR A 15 -9.30 13.52 5.64
CA TYR A 15 -9.95 12.98 4.45
C TYR A 15 -9.77 13.88 3.21
N ASP A 16 -10.01 15.19 3.34
CA ASP A 16 -9.89 16.14 2.23
C ASP A 16 -8.45 16.20 1.69
N VAL A 17 -7.46 16.21 2.57
CA VAL A 17 -6.03 16.16 2.20
C VAL A 17 -5.67 14.80 1.60
N GLY A 18 -6.20 13.70 2.14
CA GLY A 18 -6.07 12.37 1.56
C GLY A 18 -6.60 12.33 0.13
N LYS A 19 -7.79 12.88 -0.12
CA LYS A 19 -8.36 12.99 -1.46
C LYS A 19 -7.42 13.72 -2.41
N ARG A 20 -6.82 14.81 -1.96
CA ARG A 20 -5.82 15.51 -2.77
C ARG A 20 -4.58 14.67 -3.04
N ALA A 21 -4.11 13.91 -2.06
CA ALA A 21 -3.00 12.97 -2.25
C ALA A 21 -3.34 11.90 -3.29
N GLY A 22 -4.56 11.36 -3.29
CA GLY A 22 -5.02 10.41 -4.32
C GLY A 22 -5.02 11.01 -5.73
N GLU A 23 -5.50 12.25 -5.87
CA GLU A 23 -5.50 12.97 -7.14
C GLU A 23 -4.09 13.28 -7.66
N VAL A 24 -3.14 13.57 -6.76
CA VAL A 24 -1.72 13.78 -7.10
C VAL A 24 -1.10 12.47 -7.57
N LEU A 25 -1.30 11.37 -6.83
CA LEU A 25 -0.78 10.05 -7.21
C LEU A 25 -1.29 9.60 -8.59
N LYS A 26 -2.56 9.89 -8.90
CA LYS A 26 -3.12 9.62 -10.23
C LYS A 26 -2.38 10.35 -11.37
N ARG A 27 -1.88 11.56 -11.11
CA ARG A 27 -1.07 12.30 -12.11
C ARG A 27 0.33 11.75 -12.24
N ILE A 28 0.93 11.28 -11.14
CA ILE A 28 2.23 10.60 -11.16
C ILE A 28 2.12 9.34 -12.03
N HIS A 29 1.09 8.53 -11.78
CA HIS A 29 0.83 7.30 -12.54
C HIS A 29 0.37 7.54 -13.99
N ALA A 30 0.12 8.78 -14.40
CA ALA A 30 -0.16 9.10 -15.80
C ALA A 30 1.12 9.15 -16.67
N ILE A 31 2.30 9.12 -16.05
CA ILE A 31 3.58 9.08 -16.75
C ILE A 31 3.84 7.62 -17.15
N GLU A 32 3.76 7.33 -18.45
CA GLU A 32 3.98 6.00 -18.99
C GLU A 32 5.47 5.66 -19.12
N LYS A 33 5.82 4.37 -19.01
CA LYS A 33 7.17 3.91 -19.32
C LYS A 33 7.36 3.78 -20.82
N GLU A 34 8.31 4.53 -21.37
CA GLU A 34 8.76 4.29 -22.75
C GLU A 34 9.53 2.97 -22.84
N ASN A 35 9.35 2.23 -23.95
CA ASN A 35 10.10 1.01 -24.27
C ASN A 35 10.00 -0.08 -23.18
N VAL A 36 8.77 -0.55 -22.90
CA VAL A 36 8.54 -1.71 -22.02
C VAL A 36 9.09 -2.99 -22.67
N ILE A 37 10.15 -3.55 -22.08
CA ILE A 37 10.80 -4.78 -22.55
C ILE A 37 10.20 -6.02 -21.89
N ASP A 38 9.93 -5.95 -20.58
CA ASP A 38 9.39 -7.05 -19.78
C ASP A 38 7.99 -6.74 -19.27
N SER A 39 7.17 -7.77 -19.08
CA SER A 39 5.86 -7.62 -18.44
C SER A 39 5.99 -7.37 -16.94
N TRP A 40 5.02 -6.64 -16.38
CA TRP A 40 4.94 -6.41 -14.94
C TRP A 40 4.83 -7.73 -14.17
N GLU A 41 4.08 -8.70 -14.70
CA GLU A 41 3.96 -10.06 -14.16
C GLU A 41 5.33 -10.68 -13.89
N THR A 42 6.17 -10.77 -14.92
CA THR A 42 7.49 -11.39 -14.81
C THR A 42 8.36 -10.64 -13.82
N PHE A 43 8.43 -9.32 -13.91
CA PHE A 43 9.26 -8.52 -13.01
C PHE A 43 8.84 -8.68 -11.54
N ARG A 44 7.54 -8.52 -11.27
CA ARG A 44 6.99 -8.52 -9.92
C ARG A 44 7.02 -9.90 -9.29
N TRP A 45 6.71 -10.95 -10.06
CA TRP A 45 6.79 -12.33 -9.60
C TRP A 45 8.23 -12.71 -9.26
N ASN A 46 9.18 -12.41 -10.14
CA ASN A 46 10.61 -12.68 -9.89
C ASN A 46 11.10 -11.96 -8.61
N LYS A 47 10.67 -10.71 -8.37
CA LYS A 47 11.02 -9.98 -7.13
C LYS A 47 10.43 -10.67 -5.90
N TYR A 48 9.18 -11.13 -5.98
CA TYR A 48 8.52 -11.88 -4.90
C TYR A 48 9.23 -13.21 -4.58
N GLU A 49 9.55 -14.03 -5.59
CA GLU A 49 10.26 -15.31 -5.41
C GLU A 49 11.65 -15.14 -4.78
N ARG A 50 12.39 -14.09 -5.17
CA ARG A 50 13.68 -13.77 -4.54
C ARG A 50 13.54 -13.52 -3.04
N TYR A 51 12.51 -12.80 -2.62
CA TYR A 51 12.26 -12.56 -1.20
C TYR A 51 11.69 -13.77 -0.47
N LEU A 52 10.88 -14.61 -1.12
CA LEU A 52 10.48 -15.90 -0.55
C LEU A 52 11.69 -16.80 -0.28
N LYS A 53 12.63 -16.87 -1.21
CA LYS A 53 13.87 -17.64 -1.01
C LYS A 53 14.70 -17.06 0.14
N ALA A 54 14.84 -15.73 0.20
CA ALA A 54 15.56 -15.07 1.28
C ALA A 54 14.86 -15.20 2.65
N LEU A 55 13.54 -15.32 2.66
CA LEU A 55 12.76 -15.51 3.88
C LEU A 55 13.09 -16.83 4.60
N ALA A 56 13.55 -17.85 3.86
CA ALA A 56 13.96 -19.13 4.44
C ALA A 56 15.14 -19.02 5.43
N ASP A 57 15.89 -17.90 5.40
CA ASP A 57 16.98 -17.62 6.34
C ASP A 57 16.46 -17.10 7.70
N PHE A 58 15.15 -16.85 7.86
CA PHE A 58 14.57 -16.21 9.02
C PHE A 58 13.48 -17.07 9.68
N GLU A 59 13.51 -17.15 11.01
CA GLU A 59 12.42 -17.75 11.78
C GLU A 59 11.26 -16.75 11.93
N VAL A 60 10.07 -17.13 11.44
CA VAL A 60 8.85 -16.33 11.54
C VAL A 60 7.90 -17.00 12.54
N ASN A 61 7.93 -16.54 13.79
CA ASN A 61 7.15 -17.11 14.90
C ASN A 61 6.06 -16.15 15.44
N PHE A 62 5.85 -15.00 14.78
CA PHE A 62 4.97 -13.93 15.25
C PHE A 62 3.67 -13.79 14.45
N LEU A 63 3.51 -14.54 13.35
CA LEU A 63 2.28 -14.64 12.57
C LEU A 63 2.27 -15.94 11.74
N ASP A 64 1.08 -16.37 11.31
CA ASP A 64 0.93 -17.45 10.34
C ASP A 64 1.00 -16.88 8.91
N LEU A 65 2.05 -17.23 8.18
CA LEU A 65 2.23 -16.83 6.77
C LEU A 65 1.36 -17.64 5.81
N LYS A 66 0.83 -18.80 6.20
CA LYS A 66 0.14 -19.71 5.28
C LYS A 66 -1.05 -19.05 4.56
N PRO A 67 -1.95 -18.29 5.21
CA PRO A 67 -3.03 -17.58 4.51
C PRO A 67 -2.50 -16.56 3.51
N VAL A 68 -1.41 -15.86 3.85
CA VAL A 68 -0.78 -14.85 3.00
C VAL A 68 -0.20 -15.48 1.73
N LEU A 69 0.61 -16.53 1.88
CA LEU A 69 1.23 -17.23 0.76
C LEU A 69 0.19 -17.90 -0.15
N THR A 70 -0.81 -18.54 0.46
CA THR A 70 -1.91 -19.16 -0.28
C THR A 70 -2.70 -18.12 -1.07
N PHE A 71 -2.94 -16.94 -0.47
CA PHE A 71 -3.63 -15.86 -1.16
C PHE A 71 -2.84 -15.38 -2.38
N VAL A 72 -1.52 -15.16 -2.26
CA VAL A 72 -0.69 -14.72 -3.39
C VAL A 72 -0.71 -15.73 -4.53
N GLU A 73 -0.51 -17.02 -4.25
CA GLU A 73 -0.50 -18.07 -5.27
C GLU A 73 -1.83 -18.16 -6.03
N ASN A 74 -2.95 -18.05 -5.32
CA ASN A 74 -4.29 -18.12 -5.92
C ASN A 74 -4.66 -16.88 -6.73
N HIS A 75 -3.91 -15.78 -6.61
CA HIS A 75 -4.23 -14.49 -7.21
C HIS A 75 -3.16 -13.95 -8.16
N LYS A 76 -2.02 -14.64 -8.34
CA LYS A 76 -0.91 -14.19 -9.19
C LYS A 76 -1.29 -13.87 -10.63
N ASP A 77 -2.35 -14.50 -11.15
CA ASP A 77 -2.88 -14.20 -12.48
C ASP A 77 -3.35 -12.75 -12.63
N LEU A 78 -3.65 -12.05 -11.54
CA LEU A 78 -3.97 -10.62 -11.56
C LEU A 78 -2.78 -9.76 -11.98
N LEU A 79 -1.55 -10.28 -11.99
CA LEU A 79 -0.37 -9.55 -12.47
C LEU A 79 -0.27 -9.49 -13.99
N LYS A 80 -1.10 -10.26 -14.71
CA LYS A 80 -1.12 -10.30 -16.18
C LYS A 80 -1.69 -9.01 -16.77
N ASN A 81 -1.13 -8.60 -17.92
CA ASN A 81 -1.64 -7.48 -18.73
C ASN A 81 -1.85 -6.17 -17.94
N ARG A 82 -0.96 -5.90 -16.98
CA ARG A 82 -1.00 -4.68 -16.18
C ARG A 82 -0.25 -3.56 -16.88
N PRO A 83 -0.75 -2.30 -16.81
CA PRO A 83 -0.01 -1.16 -17.33
C PRO A 83 1.28 -0.98 -16.52
N ILE A 84 2.28 -0.36 -17.14
CA ILE A 84 3.55 -0.02 -16.49
C ILE A 84 3.72 1.49 -16.55
N THR A 85 3.57 2.13 -15.40
CA THR A 85 3.62 3.58 -15.22
C THR A 85 4.68 3.94 -14.20
N PHE A 86 5.06 5.21 -14.16
CA PHE A 86 5.93 5.73 -13.11
C PHE A 86 5.29 5.52 -11.74
N LEU A 87 6.02 4.92 -10.82
CA LEU A 87 5.63 4.67 -9.44
C LEU A 87 6.49 5.50 -8.51
N HIS A 88 5.90 5.97 -7.42
CA HIS A 88 6.71 6.54 -6.34
C HIS A 88 7.39 5.43 -5.54
N ASP A 89 6.76 4.24 -5.41
CA ASP A 89 7.19 3.05 -4.65
C ASP A 89 7.38 3.26 -3.14
N ASP A 90 7.19 4.49 -2.62
CA ASP A 90 7.25 4.83 -1.19
C ASP A 90 6.25 5.94 -0.81
N TYR A 91 5.03 5.83 -1.34
CA TYR A 91 4.00 6.87 -1.25
C TYR A 91 3.19 6.77 0.04
N HIS A 92 3.62 7.48 1.09
CA HIS A 92 2.92 7.54 2.37
C HIS A 92 3.08 8.92 3.06
N PRO A 93 2.30 9.24 4.11
CA PRO A 93 2.30 10.58 4.71
C PRO A 93 3.65 11.09 5.21
N ALA A 94 4.54 10.20 5.67
CA ALA A 94 5.87 10.60 6.13
C ALA A 94 6.75 11.15 4.98
N ASN A 95 6.51 10.73 3.74
CA ASN A 95 7.15 11.21 2.50
C ASN A 95 6.31 12.31 1.81
N SER A 96 5.67 13.14 2.62
CA SER A 96 4.90 14.27 2.13
C SER A 96 5.02 15.49 3.02
N MET A 97 4.55 16.63 2.53
CA MET A 97 4.32 17.85 3.29
C MET A 97 2.88 18.27 3.13
N ILE A 98 2.27 18.72 4.23
CA ILE A 98 0.91 19.26 4.25
C ILE A 98 0.98 20.67 4.80
N HIS A 99 0.55 21.65 3.99
CA HIS A 99 0.54 23.06 4.38
C HIS A 99 -0.65 23.76 3.73
N ASN A 100 -1.41 24.56 4.49
CA ASN A 100 -2.59 25.28 3.99
C ASN A 100 -3.57 24.42 3.18
N LYS A 101 -3.79 23.16 3.62
CA LYS A 101 -4.63 22.14 2.94
C LYS A 101 -4.11 21.67 1.58
N GLU A 102 -2.89 22.05 1.20
CA GLU A 102 -2.19 21.47 0.06
C GLU A 102 -1.43 20.22 0.49
N PHE A 103 -1.36 19.26 -0.42
CA PHE A 103 -0.56 18.04 -0.29
C PHE A 103 0.59 18.11 -1.31
N ILE A 104 1.81 17.95 -0.83
CA ILE A 104 3.03 17.93 -1.64
C ILE A 104 3.75 16.61 -1.35
N VAL A 105 3.92 15.80 -2.38
CA VAL A 105 4.75 14.58 -2.30
C VAL A 105 6.23 14.93 -2.47
N ILE A 106 7.10 14.24 -1.74
CA ILE A 106 8.56 14.40 -1.78
C ILE A 106 9.20 13.01 -1.72
N ASP A 107 10.54 12.97 -1.83
CA ASP A 107 11.34 11.74 -1.73
C ASP A 107 11.06 10.68 -2.81
N PHE A 108 11.30 11.08 -4.06
CA PHE A 108 11.28 10.16 -5.20
C PHE A 108 12.55 9.30 -5.30
N GLY A 109 13.37 9.18 -4.25
CA GLY A 109 14.64 8.44 -4.33
C GLY A 109 14.48 6.94 -4.58
N GLY A 110 13.33 6.38 -4.19
CA GLY A 110 12.98 4.97 -4.36
C GLY A 110 12.09 4.65 -5.56
N TYR A 111 11.89 5.58 -6.50
CA TYR A 111 10.96 5.40 -7.61
C TYR A 111 11.18 4.09 -8.40
N ASP A 112 10.10 3.57 -9.00
CA ASP A 112 10.15 2.42 -9.90
C ASP A 112 9.16 2.62 -11.07
N PHE A 113 8.99 1.60 -11.90
CA PHE A 113 7.93 1.53 -12.89
C PHE A 113 7.18 0.20 -12.79
N GLY A 114 5.86 0.25 -12.75
CA GLY A 114 5.03 -0.94 -12.56
C GLY A 114 3.53 -0.69 -12.63
N ASP A 115 2.76 -1.65 -12.14
CA ASP A 115 1.30 -1.47 -12.02
C ASP A 115 1.00 -0.32 -11.06
N PRO A 116 0.24 0.70 -11.46
CA PRO A 116 -0.07 1.84 -10.62
C PRO A 116 -0.82 1.47 -9.32
N ILE A 117 -1.48 0.31 -9.25
CA ILE A 117 -2.10 -0.12 -7.98
C ILE A 117 -1.05 -0.61 -6.97
N HIS A 118 0.18 -0.94 -7.40
CA HIS A 118 1.26 -1.39 -6.53
C HIS A 118 1.55 -0.40 -5.41
N ASP A 119 1.66 0.90 -5.71
CA ASP A 119 1.96 1.95 -4.70
C ASP A 119 1.01 1.93 -3.48
N PHE A 120 -0.18 1.35 -3.61
CA PHE A 120 -1.14 1.25 -2.50
C PHE A 120 -0.78 0.20 -1.45
N TYR A 121 0.22 -0.67 -1.64
CA TYR A 121 0.72 -1.49 -0.53
C TYR A 121 1.23 -0.59 0.62
N ASN A 122 1.74 0.61 0.30
CA ASN A 122 2.15 1.63 1.28
C ASN A 122 0.98 2.09 2.16
N VAL A 123 -0.26 2.07 1.63
CA VAL A 123 -1.45 2.37 2.43
C VAL A 123 -1.66 1.30 3.51
N ALA A 124 -1.50 0.02 3.16
CA ALA A 124 -1.65 -1.09 4.08
C ALA A 124 -0.62 -1.05 5.21
N ILE A 125 0.66 -0.84 4.86
CA ILE A 125 1.78 -0.96 5.78
C ILE A 125 2.01 0.32 6.61
N PHE A 126 1.88 1.51 6.01
CA PHE A 126 2.19 2.79 6.66
C PHE A 126 0.93 3.65 6.90
N THR A 127 0.21 4.04 5.84
CA THR A 127 -0.77 5.14 5.89
C THR A 127 -1.91 4.90 6.88
N THR A 128 -2.49 3.70 6.91
CA THR A 128 -3.61 3.37 7.83
C THR A 128 -3.21 3.46 9.30
N ARG A 129 -1.91 3.43 9.62
CA ARG A 129 -1.36 3.54 10.98
C ARG A 129 -1.29 4.99 11.44
N ILE A 130 -1.10 5.89 10.47
CA ILE A 130 -1.02 7.33 10.66
C ILE A 130 -2.43 7.94 10.66
N SER A 131 -3.24 7.63 9.64
CA SER A 131 -4.59 8.18 9.50
C SER A 131 -5.45 7.33 8.55
N LYS A 132 -6.48 6.68 9.11
CA LYS A 132 -7.52 6.01 8.31
C LYS A 132 -8.35 6.99 7.47
N PRO A 133 -8.78 8.16 7.97
CA PRO A 133 -9.50 9.13 7.13
C PRO A 133 -8.69 9.56 5.91
N PHE A 134 -7.39 9.83 6.06
CA PHE A 134 -6.51 10.14 4.95
C PHE A 134 -6.41 8.96 3.98
N ALA A 135 -6.26 7.71 4.47
CA ALA A 135 -6.19 6.53 3.62
C ALA A 135 -7.46 6.36 2.76
N VAL A 136 -8.65 6.54 3.35
CA VAL A 136 -9.92 6.50 2.60
C VAL A 136 -9.96 7.63 1.57
N GLY A 137 -9.58 8.85 1.97
CA GLY A 137 -9.47 9.99 1.07
C GLY A 137 -8.56 9.70 -0.12
N GLN A 138 -7.35 9.18 0.13
CA GLN A 138 -6.36 8.83 -0.90
C GLN A 138 -6.92 7.85 -1.91
N VAL A 139 -7.59 6.80 -1.45
CA VAL A 139 -8.23 5.81 -2.31
C VAL A 139 -9.36 6.45 -3.13
N HIS A 140 -10.24 7.25 -2.50
CA HIS A 140 -11.32 7.95 -3.21
C HIS A 140 -10.80 8.95 -4.25
N GLY A 141 -9.79 9.74 -3.91
CA GLY A 141 -9.20 10.74 -4.81
C GLY A 141 -8.56 10.10 -6.04
N TYR A 142 -7.91 8.95 -5.87
CA TYR A 142 -7.31 8.20 -6.96
C TYR A 142 -8.36 7.56 -7.88
N CYS A 143 -9.33 6.86 -7.28
CA CYS A 143 -10.38 6.15 -8.00
C CYS A 143 -11.47 7.07 -8.57
N GLY A 144 -11.58 8.31 -8.08
CA GLY A 144 -12.67 9.23 -8.43
C GLY A 144 -13.99 8.92 -7.70
N GLY A 145 -13.91 8.30 -6.53
CA GLY A 145 -15.05 7.79 -5.76
C GLY A 145 -14.77 6.38 -5.23
N ASP A 146 -15.82 5.58 -5.10
CA ASP A 146 -15.73 4.22 -4.57
C ASP A 146 -14.88 3.32 -5.49
N PRO A 147 -13.86 2.61 -4.96
CA PRO A 147 -13.05 1.74 -5.78
C PRO A 147 -13.81 0.50 -6.22
N SER A 148 -13.50 0.03 -7.43
CA SER A 148 -14.00 -1.25 -7.91
C SER A 148 -13.47 -2.44 -7.09
N LEU A 149 -14.16 -3.57 -7.13
CA LEU A 149 -13.65 -4.83 -6.57
C LEU A 149 -12.31 -5.23 -7.20
N HIS A 150 -12.08 -4.91 -8.48
CA HIS A 150 -10.81 -5.19 -9.15
C HIS A 150 -9.64 -4.44 -8.50
N PHE A 151 -9.85 -3.17 -8.13
CA PHE A 151 -8.85 -2.41 -7.36
C PHE A 151 -8.51 -3.11 -6.05
N TRP A 152 -9.53 -3.52 -5.28
CA TRP A 152 -9.33 -4.18 -3.99
C TRP A 152 -8.62 -5.53 -4.11
N LYS A 153 -8.91 -6.32 -5.15
CA LYS A 153 -8.18 -7.57 -5.40
C LYS A 153 -6.68 -7.34 -5.62
N LEU A 154 -6.32 -6.34 -6.44
CA LEU A 154 -4.92 -5.98 -6.69
C LEU A 154 -4.25 -5.37 -5.45
N TYR A 155 -4.95 -4.48 -4.74
CA TYR A 155 -4.51 -3.93 -3.46
C TYR A 155 -4.15 -5.04 -2.47
N SER A 156 -5.05 -6.00 -2.25
CA SER A 156 -4.81 -7.11 -1.33
C SER A 156 -3.69 -8.02 -1.81
N LEU A 157 -3.56 -8.25 -3.12
CA LEU A 157 -2.45 -9.02 -3.67
C LEU A 157 -1.11 -8.33 -3.38
N TYR A 158 -0.98 -7.04 -3.67
CA TYR A 158 0.27 -6.31 -3.42
C TYR A 158 0.57 -6.18 -1.92
N ALA A 159 -0.46 -5.98 -1.09
CA ALA A 159 -0.30 -6.00 0.37
C ALA A 159 0.16 -7.38 0.88
N ALA A 160 -0.31 -8.48 0.31
CA ALA A 160 0.17 -9.83 0.67
C ALA A 160 1.61 -10.07 0.19
N MET A 161 1.94 -9.61 -1.03
CA MET A 161 3.26 -9.80 -1.64
C MET A 161 4.38 -9.04 -0.92
N THR A 162 4.07 -8.04 -0.10
CA THR A 162 5.08 -7.29 0.67
C THR A 162 5.66 -8.08 1.85
N PHE A 163 4.92 -9.06 2.39
CA PHE A 163 5.31 -9.76 3.63
C PHE A 163 6.72 -10.35 3.59
N PRO A 164 7.12 -11.15 2.58
CA PRO A 164 8.48 -11.68 2.54
C PRO A 164 9.54 -10.58 2.44
N ALA A 165 9.27 -9.54 1.66
CA ALA A 165 10.20 -8.43 1.45
C ALA A 165 10.41 -7.62 2.74
N ASP A 166 9.33 -7.28 3.43
CA ASP A 166 9.36 -6.48 4.66
C ASP A 166 10.05 -7.23 5.81
N ILE A 167 9.78 -8.53 5.97
CA ILE A 167 10.44 -9.35 6.98
C ILE A 167 11.95 -9.41 6.71
N VAL A 168 12.34 -9.75 5.48
CA VAL A 168 13.76 -9.89 5.10
C VAL A 168 14.48 -8.55 5.21
N TRP A 169 13.90 -7.48 4.68
CA TRP A 169 14.52 -6.16 4.68
C TRP A 169 14.67 -5.60 6.10
N THR A 170 13.64 -5.72 6.94
CA THR A 170 13.70 -5.20 8.32
C THR A 170 14.76 -5.95 9.13
N ASN A 171 14.84 -7.28 9.01
CA ASN A 171 15.86 -8.05 9.72
C ASN A 171 17.30 -7.75 9.24
N ARG A 172 17.50 -7.45 7.95
CA ARG A 172 18.83 -7.19 7.37
C ARG A 172 19.30 -5.74 7.54
N THR A 173 18.40 -4.78 7.37
CA THR A 173 18.74 -3.36 7.20
C THR A 173 18.39 -2.53 8.43
N THR A 174 17.27 -2.84 9.08
CA THR A 174 16.74 -2.05 10.20
C THR A 174 16.29 -2.94 11.36
N PRO A 175 17.19 -3.78 11.92
CA PRO A 175 16.82 -4.78 12.92
C PRO A 175 16.19 -4.18 14.19
N HIS A 176 16.47 -2.90 14.49
CA HIS A 176 15.85 -2.17 15.58
C HIS A 176 14.36 -1.85 15.38
N LEU A 177 13.81 -2.05 14.16
CA LEU A 177 12.40 -1.84 13.80
C LEU A 177 11.63 -3.16 13.60
N VAL A 178 12.21 -4.32 13.96
CA VAL A 178 11.55 -5.62 13.77
C VAL A 178 10.21 -5.69 14.48
N GLU A 179 10.12 -5.28 15.75
CA GLU A 179 8.85 -5.32 16.50
C GLU A 179 7.78 -4.43 15.86
N ASP A 180 8.15 -3.22 15.45
CA ASP A 180 7.28 -2.32 14.69
C ASP A 180 6.75 -2.96 13.40
N MET A 181 7.61 -3.70 12.68
CA MET A 181 7.20 -4.38 11.45
C MET A 181 6.27 -5.55 11.74
N LYS A 182 6.50 -6.31 12.82
CA LYS A 182 5.59 -7.39 13.25
C LYS A 182 4.18 -6.88 13.50
N GLU A 183 4.05 -5.74 14.17
CA GLU A 183 2.74 -5.11 14.39
C GLU A 183 2.06 -4.72 13.07
N ARG A 184 2.80 -4.13 12.14
CA ARG A 184 2.27 -3.70 10.83
C ARG A 184 1.75 -4.90 10.03
N LEU A 185 2.52 -5.98 9.95
CA LEU A 185 2.14 -7.18 9.21
C LEU A 185 0.94 -7.90 9.84
N ASN A 186 0.92 -8.05 11.17
CA ASN A 186 -0.24 -8.63 11.86
C ASN A 186 -1.52 -7.83 11.61
N ARG A 187 -1.43 -6.50 11.63
CA ARG A 187 -2.57 -5.65 11.33
C ARG A 187 -3.08 -5.82 9.89
N ILE A 188 -2.20 -5.97 8.89
CA ILE A 188 -2.63 -6.22 7.51
C ILE A 188 -3.42 -7.53 7.41
N ILE A 189 -2.99 -8.58 8.13
CA ILE A 189 -3.73 -9.85 8.23
C ILE A 189 -5.13 -9.60 8.81
N GLU A 190 -5.21 -8.89 9.93
CA GLU A 190 -6.49 -8.60 10.61
C GLU A 190 -7.42 -7.76 9.75
N ASP A 191 -6.90 -6.73 9.10
CA ASP A 191 -7.64 -5.85 8.21
C ASP A 191 -8.25 -6.61 7.02
N HIS A 192 -7.57 -7.65 6.51
CA HIS A 192 -8.06 -8.50 5.43
C HIS A 192 -8.82 -9.76 5.92
N ASN A 193 -9.11 -9.86 7.22
CA ASN A 193 -9.72 -11.03 7.84
C ASN A 193 -8.95 -12.32 7.47
N HIS A 194 -7.65 -12.35 7.74
CA HIS A 194 -6.73 -13.43 7.33
C HIS A 194 -6.75 -13.70 5.82
N PHE A 195 -6.82 -12.65 5.01
CA PHE A 195 -6.92 -12.71 3.55
C PHE A 195 -8.14 -13.49 3.02
N SER A 196 -9.22 -13.56 3.81
CA SER A 196 -10.54 -14.03 3.33
C SER A 196 -11.41 -12.89 2.78
N SER A 197 -11.03 -11.62 2.97
CA SER A 197 -11.69 -10.45 2.40
C SER A 197 -10.75 -9.63 1.53
N TYR A 198 -11.23 -9.18 0.37
CA TYR A 198 -10.51 -8.21 -0.47
C TYR A 198 -10.63 -6.78 0.04
N ILE A 199 -11.77 -6.43 0.62
CA ILE A 199 -12.01 -5.07 1.12
C ILE A 199 -11.55 -5.04 2.59
N PRO A 200 -10.56 -4.21 2.94
CA PRO A 200 -10.05 -4.18 4.30
C PRO A 200 -11.04 -3.56 5.29
N LYS A 201 -11.02 -4.03 6.54
CA LYS A 201 -11.84 -3.49 7.65
C LYS A 201 -11.64 -1.99 7.85
N TRP A 202 -10.39 -1.49 7.73
CA TRP A 202 -10.11 -0.06 7.88
C TRP A 202 -10.86 0.80 6.88
N TYR A 203 -11.09 0.29 5.65
CA TYR A 203 -11.84 1.01 4.63
C TYR A 203 -13.32 0.96 4.96
N GLN A 204 -13.86 -0.23 5.25
CA GLN A 204 -15.30 -0.42 5.53
C GLN A 204 -15.78 0.49 6.67
N SER A 205 -15.11 0.44 7.82
CA SER A 205 -15.54 1.22 8.99
C SER A 205 -15.43 2.73 8.75
N GLN A 206 -14.30 3.17 8.22
CA GLN A 206 -14.00 4.60 8.10
C GLN A 206 -14.80 5.24 6.96
N HIS A 207 -15.02 4.50 5.87
CA HIS A 207 -15.85 4.92 4.75
C HIS A 207 -17.30 5.11 5.18
N GLU A 208 -17.84 4.18 5.97
CA GLU A 208 -19.18 4.32 6.56
C GLU A 208 -19.29 5.55 7.46
N ASP A 209 -18.31 5.81 8.31
CA ASP A 209 -18.31 7.01 9.17
C ASP A 209 -18.28 8.31 8.35
N ILE A 210 -17.43 8.36 7.31
CA ILE A 210 -17.32 9.51 6.40
C ILE A 210 -18.64 9.77 5.66
N ILE A 211 -19.29 8.74 5.11
CA ILE A 211 -20.57 8.89 4.40
C ILE A 211 -21.67 9.35 5.36
N ASN A 212 -21.64 8.88 6.60
CA ASN A 212 -22.65 9.22 7.60
C ASN A 212 -22.38 10.54 8.34
N ASN A 213 -21.33 11.29 7.97
CA ASN A 213 -20.87 12.50 8.68
C ASN A 213 -20.68 12.27 10.19
N LYS A 214 -20.18 11.10 10.57
CA LYS A 214 -19.80 10.75 11.95
C LYS A 214 -18.32 11.05 12.18
#